data_AF-A0A928MFD9-F1
#
_entry.id   AF-A0A928MFD9-F1
#
_cell.length_a   1.000
_cell.length_b   1.000
_cell.length_c   1.000
_cell.angle_alpha   90.00
_cell.angle_beta   90.00
_cell.angle_gamma   90.00
#
_symmetry.space_group_name_H-M   'P 1'
#
loop_
_entity.id
_entity.type
_entity.pdbx_description
1 polymer ?
#
loop_
_entity_poly.entity_id
_entity_poly.type
_entity_poly.pdbx_seq_one_letter_code
_entity_poly.pdbx_strand_id
1 'polypeptide(L)'
;MVCVLEDVIGRYGEKLVLWQGEKRVVFRGFLQHSRSKSLQNMERIYGPLGEIPGGRFLLMAPMHVAISVGDIIEQKNRTFTVQRIETVTVKDREVYRWGLCTERSVDP
;
A
#
# COMPACT_ATOMS: atom_id res chain seq x y z
N MET A 1 -21.22 2.73 14.98
CA MET A 1 -20.88 3.93 14.20
C MET A 1 -19.76 3.55 13.26
N VAL A 2 -20.08 3.27 12.01
CA VAL A 2 -19.10 2.82 11.02
C VAL A 2 -18.34 4.05 10.53
N CYS A 3 -17.02 3.98 10.55
CA CYS A 3 -16.19 5.07 10.07
C CYS A 3 -16.34 5.10 8.54
N VAL A 4 -16.76 6.23 7.95
CA VAL A 4 -17.04 6.37 6.51
C VAL A 4 -15.92 5.79 5.63
N LEU A 5 -14.67 5.87 6.10
CA LEU A 5 -13.53 5.36 5.37
C LEU A 5 -13.41 3.83 5.39
N GLU A 6 -13.80 3.15 6.47
CA GLU A 6 -13.83 1.68 6.50
C GLU A 6 -14.88 1.15 5.52
N ASP A 7 -16.03 1.82 5.41
CA ASP A 7 -17.04 1.51 4.39
C ASP A 7 -16.52 1.74 2.98
N VAL A 8 -15.78 2.82 2.74
CA VAL A 8 -15.16 3.11 1.43
C VAL A 8 -14.12 2.04 1.09
N ILE A 9 -13.24 1.68 2.02
CA ILE A 9 -12.24 0.62 1.83
C ILE A 9 -12.93 -0.73 1.60
N GLY A 10 -13.99 -1.05 2.35
CA GLY A 10 -14.74 -2.28 2.20
C GLY A 10 -15.46 -2.40 0.86
N ARG A 11 -16.01 -1.29 0.34
CA ARG A 11 -16.77 -1.29 -0.92
C ARG A 11 -15.88 -1.16 -2.16
N TYR A 12 -14.87 -0.31 -2.12
CA TYR A 12 -14.09 0.08 -3.29
C TYR A 12 -12.64 -0.38 -3.24
N GLY A 13 -12.16 -0.85 -2.08
CA GLY A 13 -10.82 -1.41 -1.95
C GLY A 13 -10.67 -2.72 -2.73
N GLU A 14 -9.47 -2.98 -3.22
CA GLU A 14 -9.11 -4.22 -3.87
C GLU A 14 -8.77 -5.30 -2.84
N LYS A 15 -8.88 -6.57 -3.25
CA LYS A 15 -8.43 -7.70 -2.43
C LYS A 15 -6.91 -7.69 -2.36
N LEU A 16 -6.39 -7.54 -1.14
CA LEU A 16 -4.97 -7.63 -0.80
C LEU A 16 -4.73 -8.82 0.12
N VAL A 17 -3.53 -9.35 0.08
CA VAL A 17 -3.07 -10.41 0.97
C VAL A 17 -1.89 -9.87 1.76
N LEU A 18 -2.00 -9.88 3.08
CA LEU A 18 -0.91 -9.59 4.00
C LEU A 18 -0.27 -10.91 4.43
N TRP A 19 1.05 -10.99 4.32
CA TRP A 19 1.87 -12.07 4.84
C TRP A 19 2.68 -11.57 6.03
N GLN A 20 2.50 -12.23 7.17
CA GLN A 20 3.21 -11.97 8.43
C GLN A 20 3.97 -13.24 8.81
N GLY A 21 5.16 -13.42 8.22
CA GLY A 21 5.81 -14.73 8.19
C GLY A 21 4.93 -15.73 7.41
N GLU A 22 4.54 -16.83 8.06
CA GLU A 22 3.70 -17.88 7.47
C GLU A 22 2.20 -17.56 7.52
N LYS A 23 1.80 -16.56 8.32
CA LYS A 23 0.38 -16.21 8.47
C LYS A 23 -0.09 -15.40 7.28
N ARG A 24 -1.21 -15.85 6.69
CA ARG A 24 -1.89 -15.18 5.57
C ARG A 24 -3.17 -14.51 6.04
N VAL A 25 -3.29 -13.19 5.82
CA VAL A 25 -4.49 -12.40 6.13
C VAL A 25 -5.01 -11.75 4.86
N VAL A 26 -6.25 -12.05 4.49
CA VAL A 26 -6.91 -11.43 3.33
C VAL A 26 -7.73 -10.24 3.81
N PHE A 27 -7.56 -9.08 3.18
CA PHE A 27 -8.31 -7.88 3.51
C PHE A 27 -8.61 -7.05 2.25
N ARG A 28 -9.48 -6.05 2.38
CA ARG A 28 -9.68 -5.03 1.34
C ARG A 28 -8.88 -3.78 1.69
N GLY A 29 -8.21 -3.23 0.70
CA GLY A 29 -7.40 -2.02 0.85
C GLY A 29 -7.13 -1.37 -0.50
N PHE A 30 -6.47 -0.22 -0.47
CA PHE A 30 -5.97 0.42 -1.69
C PHE A 30 -4.45 0.30 -1.71
N LEU A 31 -3.90 -0.12 -2.85
CA LEU A 31 -2.48 -0.10 -3.10
C LEU A 31 -2.24 0.57 -4.45
N GLN A 32 -1.66 1.78 -4.43
CA GLN A 32 -1.48 2.59 -5.63
C GLN A 32 -0.06 3.12 -5.75
N HIS A 33 0.43 3.22 -6.98
CA HIS A 33 1.74 3.81 -7.23
C HIS A 33 1.77 5.28 -6.79
N SER A 34 2.74 5.65 -5.95
CA SER A 34 3.00 7.03 -5.57
C SER A 34 3.57 7.77 -6.77
N ARG A 35 2.72 8.49 -7.49
CA ARG A 35 3.14 9.41 -8.55
C ARG A 35 3.66 10.70 -7.90
N SER A 36 4.88 10.68 -7.35
CA SER A 36 5.50 11.94 -6.93
C SER A 36 5.83 12.77 -8.17
N LYS A 37 4.98 13.71 -8.53
CA LYS A 37 5.40 14.87 -9.34
C LYS A 37 6.20 15.81 -8.44
N SER A 38 7.45 15.45 -8.11
CA SER A 38 8.37 16.51 -7.70
C SER A 38 8.83 17.21 -8.98
N LEU A 39 8.68 18.54 -9.02
CA LEU A 39 9.07 19.40 -10.15
C LEU A 39 10.55 19.26 -10.57
N GLN A 40 11.38 18.60 -9.77
CA GLN A 40 12.81 18.39 -10.05
C GLN A 40 13.15 17.06 -10.76
N ASN A 41 12.25 16.06 -10.78
CA ASN A 41 12.57 14.73 -11.32
C ASN A 41 12.05 14.48 -12.76
N MET A 42 11.65 15.54 -13.45
CA MET A 42 10.88 15.44 -14.71
C MET A 42 11.69 15.03 -15.94
N GLU A 43 13.02 14.88 -15.85
CA GLU A 43 13.86 14.66 -17.04
C GLU A 43 14.44 13.26 -17.23
N ARG A 44 14.36 12.32 -16.26
CA ARG A 44 15.27 11.14 -16.33
C ARG A 44 14.70 9.74 -16.12
N ILE A 45 13.41 9.53 -15.90
CA ILE A 45 12.94 8.18 -15.50
C ILE A 45 11.65 7.77 -16.22
N TYR A 46 11.73 7.65 -17.54
CA TYR A 46 10.78 6.83 -18.28
C TYR A 46 11.57 5.78 -19.06
N GLY A 47 11.32 4.50 -18.79
CA GLY A 47 11.80 3.43 -19.66
C GLY A 47 11.15 3.55 -21.06
N PRO A 48 11.65 2.82 -22.07
CA PRO A 48 11.18 2.91 -23.46
C PRO A 48 9.67 2.62 -23.65
N LEU A 49 8.99 2.06 -22.64
CA LEU A 49 7.54 1.78 -22.64
C LEU A 49 6.76 2.56 -21.56
N GLY A 50 7.34 3.59 -20.94
CA GLY A 50 6.72 4.31 -19.82
C GLY A 50 6.75 3.53 -18.50
N GLU A 51 7.59 2.50 -18.41
CA GLU A 51 7.87 1.79 -17.17
C GLU A 51 8.55 2.74 -16.16
N ILE A 52 8.00 2.78 -14.95
CA ILE A 52 8.58 3.48 -13.81
C ILE A 52 9.30 2.41 -12.97
N PRO A 53 10.65 2.36 -12.98
CA PRO A 53 11.40 1.37 -12.21
C PRO A 53 11.29 1.65 -10.70
N GLY A 54 11.15 0.62 -9.87
CA GLY A 54 11.36 0.72 -8.42
C GLY A 54 10.39 1.67 -7.70
N GLY A 55 9.11 1.62 -8.09
CA GLY A 55 8.08 2.51 -7.56
C GLY A 55 7.83 2.38 -6.06
N ARG A 56 7.60 3.52 -5.41
CA ARG A 56 6.98 3.57 -4.08
C ARG A 56 5.47 3.45 -4.24
N PHE A 57 4.81 2.66 -3.40
CA PHE A 57 3.38 2.44 -3.41
C PHE A 57 2.76 2.93 -2.11
N LEU A 58 1.61 3.60 -2.21
CA LEU A 58 0.80 3.99 -1.06
C LEU A 58 -0.20 2.90 -0.75
N LEU A 59 -0.18 2.46 0.49
CA LEU A 59 -1.13 1.53 1.08
C LEU A 59 -2.14 2.30 1.93
N MET A 60 -3.42 2.01 1.75
CA MET A 60 -4.48 2.34 2.72
C MET A 60 -5.17 1.06 3.15
N ALA A 61 -5.11 0.77 4.44
CA ALA A 61 -5.67 -0.44 5.04
C ALA A 61 -6.60 -0.09 6.21
N PRO A 62 -7.64 -0.91 6.48
CA PRO A 62 -8.54 -0.67 7.59
C PRO A 62 -7.81 -0.93 8.93
N MET A 63 -8.28 -0.28 10.00
CA MET A 63 -7.56 -0.29 11.30
C MET A 63 -7.42 -1.67 11.92
N HIS A 64 -8.41 -2.55 11.72
CA HIS A 64 -8.41 -3.90 12.27
C HIS A 64 -7.35 -4.82 11.66
N VAL A 65 -6.71 -4.43 10.55
CA VAL A 65 -5.60 -5.18 9.96
C VAL A 65 -4.31 -4.70 10.62
N ALA A 66 -3.71 -5.56 11.44
CA ALA A 66 -2.41 -5.29 12.05
C ALA A 66 -1.32 -5.43 10.98
N ILE A 67 -0.68 -4.32 10.60
CA ILE A 67 0.39 -4.27 9.60
C ILE A 67 1.62 -3.65 10.25
N SER A 68 2.78 -4.27 10.02
CA SER A 68 4.08 -3.86 10.51
C SER A 68 5.06 -3.59 9.37
N VAL A 69 6.12 -2.84 9.65
CA VAL A 69 7.25 -2.68 8.72
C VAL A 69 7.90 -4.04 8.50
N GLY A 70 8.24 -4.34 7.24
CA GLY A 70 8.79 -5.63 6.81
C GLY A 70 7.73 -6.63 6.35
N ASP A 71 6.46 -6.43 6.70
CA ASP A 71 5.36 -7.27 6.21
C ASP A 71 5.28 -7.22 4.67
N ILE A 72 4.74 -8.29 4.09
CA ILE A 72 4.59 -8.39 2.63
C ILE A 72 3.12 -8.25 2.28
N ILE A 73 2.83 -7.30 1.39
CA ILE A 73 1.53 -7.18 0.73
C ILE A 73 1.64 -7.84 -0.64
N GLU A 74 0.69 -8.70 -0.95
CA GLU A 74 0.50 -9.28 -2.27
C GLU A 74 -0.79 -8.73 -2.89
N GLN A 75 -0.67 -8.28 -4.13
CA GLN A 75 -1.78 -7.81 -4.95
C GLN A 75 -1.65 -8.52 -6.31
N LYS A 76 -2.59 -9.43 -6.58
CA LYS A 76 -2.56 -10.31 -7.76
C LYS A 76 -1.25 -11.13 -7.75
N ASN A 77 -0.33 -10.89 -8.67
CA ASN A 77 0.95 -11.61 -8.78
C ASN A 77 2.16 -10.72 -8.44
N ARG A 78 1.93 -9.61 -7.74
CA ARG A 78 2.97 -8.65 -7.36
C ARG A 78 3.11 -8.62 -5.85
N THR A 79 4.34 -8.55 -5.37
CA THR A 79 4.64 -8.50 -3.93
C THR A 79 5.33 -7.20 -3.57
N PHE A 80 4.97 -6.65 -2.42
CA PHE A 80 5.42 -5.35 -1.96
C PHE A 80 5.84 -5.46 -0.49
N THR A 81 7.00 -4.93 -0.14
CA THR A 81 7.43 -4.86 1.26
C THR A 81 6.95 -3.55 1.87
N VAL A 82 6.32 -3.60 3.04
CA VAL A 82 5.94 -2.43 3.83
C VAL A 82 7.20 -1.78 4.41
N GLN A 83 7.50 -0.56 3.99
CA GLN A 83 8.65 0.23 4.46
C GLN A 83 8.28 1.17 5.60
N ARG A 84 7.04 1.66 5.61
CA ARG A 84 6.48 2.54 6.65
C ARG A 84 5.01 2.25 6.81
N ILE A 85 4.52 2.36 8.05
CA ILE A 85 3.11 2.23 8.37
C ILE A 85 2.78 3.18 9.53
N GLU A 86 1.69 3.92 9.41
CA GLU A 86 1.20 4.80 10.48
C GLU A 86 -0.30 4.69 10.61
N THR A 87 -0.77 4.93 11.83
CA THR A 87 -2.18 5.10 12.13
C THR A 87 -2.59 6.53 11.84
N VAL A 88 -3.63 6.70 11.04
CA VAL A 88 -4.24 8.02 10.79
C VAL A 88 -5.43 8.22 11.72
N THR A 89 -5.39 9.31 12.47
CA THR A 89 -6.43 9.69 13.42
C THR A 89 -7.22 10.92 12.96
N VAL A 90 -8.53 10.92 13.15
CA VAL A 90 -9.41 12.08 12.92
C VAL A 90 -10.20 12.33 14.20
N LYS A 91 -10.04 13.52 14.81
CA LYS A 91 -10.67 13.89 16.09
C LYS A 91 -10.49 12.78 17.15
N ASP A 92 -9.23 12.37 17.35
CA ASP A 92 -8.81 11.35 18.32
C ASP A 92 -9.34 9.93 18.08
N ARG A 93 -9.87 9.65 16.88
CA ARG A 93 -10.28 8.31 16.48
C ARG A 93 -9.37 7.78 15.41
N GLU A 94 -8.83 6.58 15.62
CA GLU A 94 -8.09 5.86 14.58
C GLU A 94 -9.03 5.45 13.46
N VAL A 95 -8.71 5.80 12.22
CA VAL A 95 -9.60 5.62 11.06
C VAL A 95 -9.07 4.59 10.09
N TYR A 96 -7.77 4.64 9.77
CA TYR A 96 -7.12 3.72 8.86
C TYR A 96 -5.61 3.73 9.06
N ARG A 97 -4.94 2.73 8.49
CA ARG A 97 -3.49 2.70 8.36
C ARG A 97 -3.06 3.22 7.00
N TRP A 98 -2.14 4.16 7.00
CA TRP A 98 -1.43 4.61 5.81
C TRP A 98 -0.04 4.00 5.79
N GLY A 99 0.40 3.48 4.64
CA GLY A 99 1.72 2.90 4.51
C GLY A 99 2.43 3.22 3.21
N LEU A 100 3.75 3.11 3.24
CA LEU A 100 4.61 3.19 2.07
C LEU A 100 5.17 1.79 1.82
N CYS A 101 5.00 1.28 0.62
CA CYS A 101 5.52 -0.01 0.20
C CYS A 101 6.48 0.15 -0.98
N THR A 102 7.36 -0.82 -1.18
CA THR A 102 8.20 -0.94 -2.37
C THR A 102 7.94 -2.29 -3.02
N GLU A 103 7.77 -2.30 -4.33
CA GLU A 103 7.65 -3.56 -5.07
C GLU A 103 8.94 -4.38 -4.95
N ARG A 104 8.80 -5.67 -4.70
CA ARG A 104 9.92 -6.61 -4.80
C ARG A 104 10.11 -6.91 -6.27
N SER A 105 11.27 -6.57 -6.80
CA SER A 105 11.71 -7.10 -8.09
C SER A 105 11.74 -8.62 -7.99
N VAL A 106 11.11 -9.31 -8.92
CA VAL A 106 11.42 -10.73 -9.15
C VAL A 106 12.83 -10.71 -9.73
N ASP A 107 13.81 -11.11 -8.94
CA ASP A 107 15.16 -11.36 -9.48
C ASP A 107 14.99 -12.49 -10.51
N PRO A 108 15.38 -12.29 -11.79
CA PRO A 108 15.27 -13.31 -12.82
C PRO A 108 16.15 -14.54 -12.56
#